data_AF-A0AAU6WJP2-F1
#
_entry.id   AF-A0AAU6WJP2-F1
#
_cell.length_a   1.000
_cell.length_b   1.000
_cell.length_c   1.000
_cell.angle_alpha   90.00
_cell.angle_beta   90.00
_cell.angle_gamma   90.00
#
_symmetry.space_group_name_H-M   'P 1'
#
loop_
_entity.id
_entity.type
_entity.pdbx_description
1 polymer ?
#
loop_
_entity_poly.entity_id
_entity_poly.type
_entity_poly.pdbx_seq_one_letter_code
_entity_poly.pdbx_strand_id
1 'polypeptide(L)'
;MDFSKGTQSIEVSVAPLYGGMIEIHTDAVDGPILGTVKVTGKAEGDVFRTIKTPVKNTRGIHDLYFVFKGDKDLFYFDWWKFNEN
;
A
#
# COMPACT_ATOMS: atom_id res chain seq x y z
N MET A 1 -8.47 -11.16 2.55
CA MET A 1 -7.63 -10.94 3.74
C MET A 1 -8.52 -11.02 4.97
N ASP A 2 -8.12 -11.75 6.01
CA ASP A 2 -8.83 -11.80 7.28
C ASP A 2 -8.24 -10.76 8.25
N PHE A 3 -9.06 -9.81 8.67
CA PHE A 3 -8.72 -8.73 9.61
C PHE A 3 -9.42 -8.89 10.96
N SER A 4 -9.77 -10.10 11.37
CA SER A 4 -10.48 -10.37 12.64
C SER A 4 -9.82 -9.76 13.89
N LYS A 5 -8.49 -9.58 13.90
CA LYS A 5 -7.75 -8.91 14.98
C LYS A 5 -7.65 -7.38 14.85
N GLY A 6 -8.18 -6.82 13.77
CA GLY A 6 -8.05 -5.41 13.43
C GLY A 6 -6.71 -5.07 12.78
N THR A 7 -6.64 -3.88 12.22
CA THR A 7 -5.46 -3.36 11.49
C THR A 7 -5.00 -2.05 12.08
N GLN A 8 -3.68 -1.84 12.09
CA GLN A 8 -3.08 -0.59 12.56
C GLN A 8 -2.26 0.09 11.47
N SER A 9 -1.42 -0.66 10.77
CA SER A 9 -0.57 -0.12 9.71
C SER A 9 -0.30 -1.18 8.65
N ILE A 10 0.18 -0.70 7.51
CA ILE A 10 0.72 -1.53 6.44
C ILE A 10 2.16 -1.13 6.16
N GLU A 11 2.99 -2.11 5.87
CA GLU A 11 4.34 -1.96 5.34
C GLU A 11 4.36 -2.43 3.89
N VAL A 12 4.99 -1.65 3.01
CA VAL A 12 5.18 -2.00 1.60
C VAL A 12 6.63 -1.84 1.21
N SER A 13 7.16 -2.78 0.43
CA SER A 13 8.51 -2.72 -0.15
C SER A 13 8.43 -2.24 -1.59
N VAL A 14 9.05 -1.09 -1.85
CA VAL A 14 9.03 -0.43 -3.15
C VAL A 14 10.39 0.14 -3.52
N ALA A 15 10.67 0.23 -4.82
CA ALA A 15 11.82 0.96 -5.35
C ALA A 15 11.32 2.06 -6.32
N PRO A 16 11.54 3.36 -6.02
CA PRO A 16 10.93 4.44 -6.79
C PRO A 16 11.62 4.70 -8.14
N LEU A 17 10.82 4.80 -9.20
CA LEU A 17 11.26 5.27 -10.53
C LEU A 17 10.95 6.76 -10.69
N TYR A 18 9.69 7.16 -10.54
CA TYR A 18 9.25 8.56 -10.49
C TYR A 18 8.33 8.85 -9.29
N GLY A 19 8.24 7.92 -8.35
CA GLY A 19 7.38 8.01 -7.18
C GLY A 19 5.91 7.78 -7.52
N GLY A 20 5.00 8.11 -6.60
CA GLY A 20 3.57 7.97 -6.82
C GLY A 20 2.83 7.69 -5.52
N MET A 21 1.62 7.15 -5.65
CA MET A 21 0.79 6.75 -4.53
C MET A 21 0.25 5.34 -4.72
N ILE A 22 0.10 4.62 -3.60
CA ILE A 22 -0.63 3.36 -3.53
C ILE A 22 -1.85 3.62 -2.65
N GLU A 23 -3.03 3.64 -3.25
CA GLU A 23 -4.28 3.58 -2.49
C GLU A 23 -4.65 2.14 -2.22
N ILE A 24 -5.03 1.85 -0.98
CA ILE A 24 -5.41 0.51 -0.55
C ILE A 24 -6.90 0.55 -0.31
N HIS A 25 -7.66 -0.17 -1.13
CA HIS A 25 -9.11 -0.27 -1.05
C HIS A 25 -9.53 -1.65 -0.57
N THR A 26 -10.67 -1.70 0.11
CA THR A 26 -11.36 -2.97 0.39
C THR A 26 -12.50 -3.19 -0.58
N ASP A 27 -12.79 -4.46 -0.85
CA ASP A 27 -14.00 -4.98 -1.53
C ASP A 27 -14.12 -4.67 -3.04
N ALA A 28 -13.61 -3.53 -3.50
CA ALA A 28 -13.57 -3.15 -4.92
C ALA A 28 -12.37 -2.24 -5.23
N VAL A 29 -12.04 -2.09 -6.51
CA VAL A 29 -10.95 -1.19 -6.99
C VAL A 29 -11.21 0.28 -6.65
N ASP A 30 -12.47 0.68 -6.51
CA ASP A 30 -12.95 2.01 -6.12
C ASP A 30 -13.69 1.97 -4.77
N GLY A 31 -13.52 0.91 -3.99
CA GLY A 31 -14.18 0.70 -2.71
C GLY A 31 -13.69 1.64 -1.60
N PRO A 32 -14.02 1.37 -0.32
CA PRO A 32 -13.55 2.19 0.78
C PRO A 32 -12.01 2.22 0.90
N ILE A 33 -11.43 3.42 0.98
CA ILE A 33 -9.98 3.57 1.22
C ILE A 33 -9.65 3.18 2.66
N LEU A 34 -8.80 2.17 2.79
CA LEU A 34 -8.20 1.68 4.04
C LEU A 34 -6.96 2.49 4.42
N GLY A 35 -6.14 2.88 3.44
CA GLY A 35 -4.96 3.71 3.63
C GLY A 35 -4.31 4.13 2.33
N THR A 36 -3.36 5.07 2.41
CA THR A 36 -2.66 5.60 1.24
C THR A 36 -1.17 5.71 1.50
N VAL A 37 -0.37 4.94 0.77
CA VAL A 37 1.10 5.01 0.86
C VAL A 37 1.62 6.01 -0.16
N LYS A 38 2.41 6.98 0.30
CA LYS A 38 3.14 7.89 -0.57
C LYS A 38 4.53 7.32 -0.86
N VAL A 39 4.84 7.11 -2.13
CA VAL A 39 6.17 6.66 -2.59
C VAL A 39 6.93 7.88 -3.12
N THR A 40 8.01 8.24 -2.43
CA THR A 40 8.88 9.37 -2.81
C THR A 40 10.26 8.88 -3.23
N GLY A 41 10.90 9.62 -4.13
CA GLY A 41 12.21 9.26 -4.69
C GLY A 41 12.13 9.16 -6.21
N LYS A 42 13.28 9.09 -6.87
CA LYS A 42 13.36 9.02 -8.33
C LYS A 42 14.58 8.23 -8.78
N ALA A 43 14.37 7.29 -9.70
CA ALA A 43 15.38 6.54 -10.41
C ALA A 43 16.42 5.90 -9.48
N GLU A 44 15.97 5.31 -8.37
CA GLU A 44 16.86 4.66 -7.41
C GLU A 44 17.28 3.24 -7.86
N GLY A 45 16.92 2.83 -9.07
CA GLY A 45 17.17 1.49 -9.58
C GLY A 45 16.43 0.44 -8.75
N ASP A 46 17.10 -0.69 -8.49
CA ASP A 46 16.56 -1.80 -7.69
C ASP A 46 16.81 -1.62 -6.18
N VAL A 47 16.89 -0.38 -5.70
CA VAL A 47 17.04 -0.08 -4.27
C VAL A 47 15.66 -0.05 -3.62
N PHE A 48 15.27 -1.17 -3.03
CA PHE A 48 14.01 -1.31 -2.30
C PHE A 48 14.06 -0.67 -0.92
N ARG A 49 12.94 -0.04 -0.54
CA ARG A 49 12.72 0.56 0.77
C ARG A 49 11.36 0.14 1.32
N THR A 50 11.31 -0.12 2.62
CA THR A 50 10.04 -0.38 3.32
C THR A 50 9.41 0.93 3.78
N ILE A 51 8.18 1.19 3.35
CA ILE A 51 7.38 2.33 3.80
C ILE A 51 6.27 1.81 4.71
N LYS A 52 6.22 2.32 5.94
CA LYS A 52 5.16 2.03 6.92
C LYS A 52 4.13 3.15 6.93
N THR A 53 2.86 2.80 6.78
CA THR A 53 1.74 3.75 6.70
C THR A 53 0.61 3.34 7.64
N PRO A 54 0.05 4.26 8.46
CA PRO A 54 -1.14 3.99 9.24
C PRO A 54 -2.34 3.67 8.34
N VAL A 55 -3.20 2.74 8.76
CA VAL A 55 -4.44 2.41 8.06
C VAL A 55 -5.63 2.57 8.99
N LYS A 56 -6.83 2.69 8.42
CA LYS A 56 -8.06 2.58 9.21
C LYS A 56 -8.14 1.18 9.81
N ASN A 57 -8.74 1.09 11.00
CA ASN A 57 -9.02 -0.22 11.59
C ASN A 57 -10.18 -0.87 10.83
N THR A 58 -9.92 -2.01 10.19
CA THR A 58 -10.93 -2.82 9.49
C THR A 58 -11.04 -4.21 10.14
N ARG A 59 -12.18 -4.88 10.00
CA ARG A 59 -12.45 -6.18 10.61
C ARG A 59 -13.21 -7.09 9.65
N GLY A 60 -13.02 -8.40 9.80
CA GLY A 60 -13.68 -9.39 8.96
C GLY A 60 -12.85 -9.73 7.73
N ILE A 61 -13.48 -10.39 6.76
CA ILE A 61 -12.81 -10.88 5.55
C ILE A 61 -13.14 -9.94 4.40
N HIS A 62 -12.11 -9.36 3.80
CA HIS A 62 -12.23 -8.41 2.69
C HIS A 62 -11.26 -8.74 1.57
N ASP A 63 -11.67 -8.49 0.33
CA ASP A 63 -10.75 -8.42 -0.80
C ASP A 63 -9.93 -7.12 -0.71
N LEU A 64 -8.67 -7.18 -1.12
CA LEU A 64 -7.76 -6.04 -1.10
C LEU A 64 -7.36 -5.65 -2.51
N TYR A 65 -7.46 -4.34 -2.78
CA TYR A 65 -7.09 -3.75 -4.05
C TYR A 65 -6.00 -2.70 -3.81
N PHE A 66 -4.87 -2.84 -4.51
CA PHE A 66 -3.80 -1.86 -4.55
C PHE A 66 -3.92 -1.05 -5.83
N VAL A 67 -4.29 0.22 -5.71
CA VAL A 67 -4.47 1.13 -6.83
C VAL A 67 -3.27 2.06 -6.92
N PHE A 68 -2.46 1.86 -7.95
CA PHE A 68 -1.24 2.64 -8.18
C PHE A 68 -1.57 3.90 -8.97
N LYS A 69 -1.18 5.07 -8.46
CA LYS A 69 -1.49 6.37 -9.07
C LYS A 69 -0.24 7.23 -9.27
N GLY A 70 -0.20 7.89 -10.42
CA GLY A 70 0.75 8.93 -10.80
C GLY A 70 0.86 9.10 -12.32
N ASP A 71 1.73 10.00 -12.76
CA ASP A 71 1.74 10.48 -14.16
C ASP A 71 2.78 9.78 -15.07
N LYS A 72 3.56 8.85 -14.53
CA LYS A 72 4.69 8.17 -15.20
C LYS A 72 4.81 6.73 -14.69
N ASP A 73 5.86 6.01 -15.12
CA ASP A 73 6.29 4.80 -14.43
C ASP A 73 6.55 5.10 -12.95
N LEU A 74 5.90 4.38 -12.05
CA LEU A 74 5.81 4.83 -10.66
C LEU A 74 6.97 4.31 -9.82
N PHE A 75 6.95 3.00 -9.59
CA PHE A 75 7.86 2.27 -8.71
C PHE A 75 7.76 0.78 -9.01
N TYR A 76 8.80 0.04 -8.65
CA TYR A 76 8.70 -1.41 -8.46
C TYR A 76 8.00 -1.71 -7.13
N PHE A 77 7.20 -2.78 -7.10
CA PHE A 77 6.46 -3.24 -5.93
C PHE A 77 6.76 -4.73 -5.71
N ASP A 78 7.22 -5.07 -4.52
CA ASP A 78 7.69 -6.43 -4.20
C ASP A 78 6.74 -7.13 -3.23
N TRP A 79 6.71 -6.68 -1.97
CA TRP A 79 5.86 -7.26 -0.94
C TRP A 79 5.11 -6.19 -0.14
N TRP A 80 4.08 -6.67 0.55
CA TRP A 80 3.31 -5.89 1.52
C TRP A 80 2.99 -6.75 2.74
N LYS A 81 2.75 -6.09 3.88
CA LYS A 81 2.40 -6.74 5.14
C LYS A 81 1.54 -5.81 6.00
N PHE A 82 0.42 -6.31 6.50
CA PHE A 82 -0.32 -5.62 7.55
C PHE A 82 0.28 -5.92 8.93
N ASN A 83 0.27 -4.91 9.79
CA ASN A 83 0.48 -5.05 11.21
C ASN A 83 -0.88 -5.00 11.90
N GLU A 84 -1.21 -6.12 12.55
CA GLU A 84 -2.41 -6.32 13.37
C GLU A 84 -2.25 -5.63 14.72
N ASN A 85 -3.36 -5.43 15.44
CA ASN A 85 -3.31 -5.10 16.87
C ASN A 85 -3.04 -6.32 17.74
#